data_AF-A0A653CND7-F1
#
_entry.id   AF-A0A653CND7-F1
#
_cell.length_a   1.000
_cell.length_b   1.000
_cell.length_c   1.000
_cell.angle_alpha   90.00
_cell.angle_beta   90.00
_cell.angle_gamma   90.00
#
_symmetry.space_group_name_H-M   'P 1'
#
loop_
_entity.id
_entity.type
_entity.pdbx_description
1 polymer ?
#
loop_
_entity_poly.entity_id
_entity_poly.type
_entity_poly.pdbx_seq_one_letter_code
_entity_poly.pdbx_strand_id
1 'polypeptide(L)'
;MQNTVDDFWRMIWEQQVKVVLMITHLFENGVEKCVDYLPPSEVLDCHRVFGDYQITLKKRDVKDKYIISSLQLKNMVSNSWREVTHFWYLGWPDKGVPSEANSLIAFLIEARSYMKTSTLDKNSSAAGLSGQPQNEVNPVVVHCSPGTGRTGVVIACDIAIREFEQTRLVDIPKTVYRIRRDRANSVQTKEQYMFIYKVVSLYATKLTGGVLDSI
;
A
#
# COMPACT_ATOMS: atom_id res chain seq x y z
N MET A 1 5.82 -2.31 -15.78
CA MET A 1 5.95 -2.83 -17.16
C MET A 1 6.52 -4.24 -17.07
N GLN A 2 6.41 -5.08 -18.11
CA GLN A 2 6.82 -6.48 -18.02
C GLN A 2 8.33 -6.62 -17.74
N ASN A 3 9.13 -5.72 -18.30
CA ASN A 3 10.59 -5.67 -18.17
C ASN A 3 11.09 -5.06 -16.86
N THR A 4 10.21 -4.71 -15.92
CA THR A 4 10.57 -4.11 -14.62
C THR A 4 9.99 -4.89 -13.44
N VAL A 5 9.45 -6.09 -13.68
CA VAL A 5 8.83 -6.89 -12.62
C VAL A 5 9.88 -7.53 -11.71
N ASP A 6 11.04 -7.89 -12.26
CA ASP A 6 12.20 -8.32 -11.49
C ASP A 6 12.74 -7.18 -10.61
N ASP A 7 12.88 -5.97 -11.16
CA ASP A 7 13.29 -4.77 -10.45
C ASP A 7 12.32 -4.45 -9.31
N PHE A 8 11.01 -4.61 -9.55
CA PHE A 8 9.98 -4.43 -8.53
C PHE A 8 10.17 -5.40 -7.37
N TRP A 9 10.31 -6.70 -7.64
CA TRP A 9 10.51 -7.69 -6.56
C TRP A 9 11.87 -7.57 -5.88
N ARG A 10 12.92 -7.17 -6.61
CA ARG A 10 14.21 -6.80 -6.04
C ARG A 10 14.07 -5.64 -5.07
N MET A 11 13.36 -4.57 -5.44
CA MET A 11 13.09 -3.44 -4.56
C MET A 11 12.30 -3.85 -3.31
N ILE A 12 11.25 -4.66 -3.46
CA ILE A 12 10.49 -5.21 -2.31
C ILE A 12 11.40 -5.99 -1.37
N TRP A 13 12.35 -6.77 -1.92
CA TRP A 13 13.34 -7.50 -1.15
C TRP A 13 14.35 -6.56 -0.45
N GLU A 14 15.05 -5.72 -1.19
CA GLU A 14 16.12 -4.88 -0.65
C GLU A 14 15.60 -3.86 0.38
N GLN A 15 14.41 -3.30 0.16
CA GLN A 15 13.81 -2.27 1.03
C GLN A 15 12.98 -2.85 2.18
N GLN A 16 13.08 -4.15 2.44
CA GLN A 16 12.37 -4.82 3.55
C GLN A 16 10.85 -4.56 3.58
N VAL A 17 10.24 -4.39 2.41
CA VAL A 17 8.82 -4.05 2.30
C VAL A 17 7.97 -5.22 2.79
N LYS A 18 7.04 -4.91 3.71
CA LYS A 18 6.05 -5.86 4.24
C LYS A 18 4.66 -5.69 3.62
N VAL A 19 4.33 -4.48 3.17
CA VAL A 19 3.00 -4.14 2.65
C VAL A 19 3.10 -3.46 1.29
N VAL A 20 2.31 -3.94 0.33
CA VAL A 20 2.14 -3.35 -1.00
C VAL A 20 0.69 -2.92 -1.18
N LEU A 21 0.44 -1.67 -1.55
CA LEU A 21 -0.87 -1.15 -1.91
C LEU A 21 -0.92 -0.91 -3.43
N MET A 22 -1.83 -1.61 -4.11
CA MET A 22 -2.12 -1.49 -5.54
C MET A 22 -3.48 -0.81 -5.73
N ILE A 23 -3.52 0.32 -6.42
CA ILE A 23 -4.70 1.19 -6.55
C ILE A 23 -5.08 1.37 -8.02
N THR A 24 -5.06 0.28 -8.78
CA THR A 24 -5.42 0.25 -10.20
C THR A 24 -5.87 -1.14 -10.58
N HIS A 25 -6.79 -1.25 -11.54
CA HIS A 25 -6.99 -2.52 -12.23
C HIS A 25 -5.79 -2.80 -13.14
N LEU A 26 -5.65 -4.07 -13.58
CA LEU A 26 -4.64 -4.42 -14.59
C LEU A 26 -4.94 -3.73 -15.91
N PHE A 27 -6.22 -3.66 -16.28
CA PHE A 27 -6.73 -2.98 -17.47
C PHE A 27 -7.87 -2.03 -17.11
N GLU A 28 -7.89 -0.85 -17.72
CA GLU A 28 -8.97 0.14 -17.57
C GLU A 28 -9.31 0.69 -18.95
N ASN A 29 -10.59 0.65 -19.33
CA ASN A 29 -11.07 0.91 -20.70
C ASN A 29 -10.22 0.22 -21.80
N GLY A 30 -9.81 -1.03 -21.58
CA GLY A 30 -9.00 -1.80 -22.53
C GLY A 30 -7.51 -1.40 -22.61
N VAL A 31 -7.07 -0.44 -21.80
CA VAL A 31 -5.66 -0.02 -21.73
C VAL A 31 -4.99 -0.68 -20.53
N GLU A 32 -3.87 -1.35 -20.76
CA GLU A 32 -3.05 -1.90 -19.68
C GLU A 32 -2.53 -0.76 -18.77
N LYS A 33 -2.78 -0.91 -17.47
CA LYS A 33 -2.37 0.01 -16.41
C LYS A 33 -1.32 -0.58 -15.49
N CYS A 34 -1.37 -1.90 -15.30
CA CYS A 34 -0.43 -2.65 -14.50
C CYS A 34 -0.29 -4.05 -15.09
N VAL A 35 0.95 -4.52 -15.19
CA VAL A 35 1.24 -5.91 -15.53
C VAL A 35 0.83 -6.79 -14.36
N ASP A 36 0.29 -7.96 -14.65
CA ASP A 36 0.07 -8.95 -13.60
C ASP A 36 1.42 -9.48 -13.12
N TYR A 37 1.77 -9.15 -11.87
CA TYR A 37 3.01 -9.57 -11.21
C TYR A 37 2.77 -10.55 -10.06
N LEU A 38 1.54 -11.02 -9.84
CA LEU A 38 1.18 -11.96 -8.79
C LEU A 38 0.99 -13.39 -9.33
N PRO A 39 1.15 -14.43 -8.50
CA PRO A 39 0.75 -15.78 -8.86
C PRO A 39 -0.78 -15.90 -9.00
N PRO A 40 -1.27 -16.75 -9.93
CA PRO A 40 -2.70 -16.83 -10.23
C PRO A 40 -3.52 -17.56 -9.15
N SER A 41 -2.95 -18.56 -8.46
CA SER A 41 -3.69 -19.40 -7.49
C SER A 41 -2.90 -19.74 -6.22
N GLU A 42 -3.62 -20.20 -5.19
CA GLU A 42 -3.09 -20.61 -3.86
C GLU A 42 -2.57 -22.05 -3.82
N VAL A 43 -2.39 -22.71 -4.97
CA VAL A 43 -1.92 -24.10 -5.03
C VAL A 43 -0.45 -24.17 -4.60
N LEU A 44 -0.06 -25.21 -3.86
CA LEU A 44 1.26 -25.35 -3.22
C LEU A 44 2.44 -25.14 -4.19
N ASP A 45 2.26 -25.53 -5.46
CA ASP A 45 3.27 -25.41 -6.53
C ASP A 45 3.05 -24.20 -7.47
N CYS A 46 2.01 -23.40 -7.23
CA CYS A 46 1.73 -22.21 -8.03
C CYS A 46 2.59 -21.04 -7.55
N HIS A 47 3.70 -20.84 -8.23
CA HIS A 47 4.61 -19.73 -8.01
C HIS A 47 4.99 -19.07 -9.32
N ARG A 48 5.44 -17.81 -9.23
CA ARG A 48 6.06 -17.10 -10.35
C ARG A 48 7.48 -16.74 -9.99
N VAL A 49 8.38 -16.86 -10.95
CA VAL A 49 9.79 -16.52 -10.82
C VAL A 49 10.07 -15.26 -11.63
N PHE A 50 10.74 -14.29 -11.00
CA PHE A 50 11.19 -13.05 -11.61
C PHE A 50 12.64 -12.80 -11.19
N GLY A 51 13.59 -13.09 -12.09
CA GLY A 51 15.02 -13.08 -11.75
C GLY A 51 15.31 -14.05 -10.61
N ASP A 52 15.97 -13.56 -9.56
CA ASP A 52 16.37 -14.34 -8.38
C ASP A 52 15.23 -14.55 -7.36
N TYR A 53 14.02 -14.06 -7.66
CA TYR A 53 12.91 -14.03 -6.72
C TYR A 53 11.78 -14.97 -7.15
N GLN A 54 11.38 -15.84 -6.23
CA GLN A 54 10.20 -16.68 -6.35
C GLN A 54 9.08 -16.14 -5.46
N ILE A 55 7.90 -15.93 -6.04
CA ILE A 55 6.72 -15.42 -5.37
C ILE A 55 5.68 -16.53 -5.35
N THR A 56 5.23 -16.89 -4.15
CA THR A 56 4.16 -17.87 -3.95
C THR A 56 2.98 -17.21 -3.26
N LEU A 57 1.78 -17.38 -3.80
CA LEU A 57 0.55 -16.93 -3.16
C LEU A 57 0.13 -17.95 -2.09
N LYS A 58 0.00 -17.51 -0.83
CA LYS A 58 -0.34 -18.38 0.30
C LYS A 58 -1.82 -18.32 0.67
N LYS A 59 -2.42 -17.15 0.54
CA LYS A 59 -3.82 -16.91 0.87
C LYS A 59 -4.33 -15.69 0.12
N ARG A 60 -5.58 -15.71 -0.32
CA ARG A 60 -6.31 -14.56 -0.84
C ARG A 60 -7.62 -14.38 -0.08
N ASP A 61 -7.81 -13.21 0.51
CA ASP A 61 -9.05 -12.79 1.15
C ASP A 61 -9.72 -11.71 0.28
N VAL A 62 -10.95 -11.98 -0.15
CA VAL A 62 -11.71 -11.09 -1.03
C VAL A 62 -12.72 -10.32 -0.20
N LYS A 63 -12.54 -9.01 -0.11
CA LYS A 63 -13.51 -8.07 0.46
C LYS A 63 -14.33 -7.43 -0.67
N ASP A 64 -15.34 -6.64 -0.31
CA ASP A 64 -16.22 -5.97 -1.29
C ASP A 64 -15.45 -5.05 -2.26
N LYS A 65 -14.50 -4.25 -1.77
CA LYS A 65 -13.79 -3.23 -2.58
C LYS A 65 -12.29 -3.44 -2.70
N TYR A 66 -11.76 -4.51 -2.14
CA TYR A 66 -10.33 -4.82 -2.22
C TYR A 66 -10.05 -6.30 -1.94
N ILE A 67 -8.87 -6.75 -2.37
CA ILE A 67 -8.37 -8.09 -2.15
C ILE A 67 -7.09 -8.00 -1.31
N ILE A 68 -6.94 -8.90 -0.36
CA ILE A 68 -5.73 -9.04 0.46
C ILE A 68 -5.08 -10.37 0.09
N SER A 69 -3.83 -10.34 -0.34
CA SER A 69 -3.04 -11.53 -0.68
C SER A 69 -1.85 -11.65 0.25
N SER A 70 -1.72 -12.78 0.95
CA SER A 70 -0.49 -13.14 1.67
C SER A 70 0.46 -13.84 0.70
N LEU A 71 1.67 -13.30 0.57
CA LEU A 71 2.69 -13.78 -0.36
C LEU A 71 3.92 -14.24 0.40
N GLN A 72 4.51 -15.33 -0.04
CA GLN A 72 5.88 -15.71 0.30
C GLN A 72 6.81 -15.23 -0.81
N LEU A 73 7.71 -14.30 -0.48
CA LEU A 73 8.78 -13.85 -1.35
C LEU A 73 10.08 -14.57 -0.95
N LYS A 74 10.60 -15.43 -1.82
CA LYS A 74 11.84 -16.18 -1.62
C LYS A 74 12.95 -15.62 -2.51
N ASN A 75 14.09 -15.28 -1.91
CA ASN A 75 15.33 -15.06 -2.63
C ASN A 75 16.00 -16.42 -2.84
N MET A 76 16.13 -16.85 -4.09
CA MET A 76 16.65 -18.16 -4.45
C MET A 76 18.17 -18.26 -4.28
N VAL A 77 18.89 -17.15 -4.40
CA VAL A 77 20.35 -17.07 -4.23
C VAL A 77 20.73 -17.24 -2.76
N SER A 78 20.09 -16.48 -1.86
CA SER A 78 20.35 -16.58 -0.42
C SER A 78 19.58 -17.71 0.26
N ASN A 79 18.68 -18.37 -0.48
CA ASN A 79 17.70 -19.35 0.02
C ASN A 79 16.90 -18.86 1.25
N SER A 80 16.72 -17.54 1.37
CA SER A 80 15.95 -16.92 2.44
C SER A 80 14.58 -16.49 1.93
N TRP A 81 13.60 -16.35 2.81
CA TRP A 81 12.26 -15.91 2.42
C TRP A 81 11.66 -14.97 3.46
N ARG A 82 10.62 -14.25 3.05
CA ARG A 82 9.82 -13.38 3.90
C ARG A 82 8.36 -13.37 3.48
N GLU A 83 7.48 -12.92 4.37
CA GLU A 83 6.09 -12.64 4.04
C GLU A 83 5.92 -11.20 3.53
N VAL A 84 5.06 -11.03 2.53
CA VAL A 84 4.62 -9.74 2.02
C VAL A 84 3.10 -9.78 1.90
N THR A 85 2.43 -8.80 2.48
CA THR A 85 0.98 -8.62 2.33
C THR A 85 0.70 -7.64 1.20
N HIS A 86 -0.04 -8.10 0.19
CA HIS A 86 -0.46 -7.29 -0.94
C HIS A 86 -1.94 -6.92 -0.82
N PHE A 87 -2.23 -5.64 -0.95
CA PHE A 87 -3.55 -5.06 -0.91
C PHE A 87 -3.89 -4.50 -2.28
N TRP A 88 -4.93 -5.03 -2.91
CA TRP A 88 -5.42 -4.58 -4.21
C TRP A 88 -6.76 -3.88 -4.08
N TYR A 89 -6.78 -2.55 -4.17
CA TYR A 89 -8.00 -1.77 -4.13
C TYR A 89 -8.71 -1.75 -5.49
N LEU A 90 -9.93 -2.28 -5.52
CA LEU A 90 -10.78 -2.41 -6.71
C LEU A 90 -11.86 -1.32 -6.79
N GLY A 91 -12.09 -0.60 -5.70
CA GLY A 91 -13.14 0.43 -5.60
C GLY A 91 -12.86 1.73 -6.37
N TRP A 92 -11.72 1.86 -7.06
CA TRP A 92 -11.41 3.06 -7.82
C TRP A 92 -11.99 2.96 -9.24
N PRO A 93 -12.85 3.91 -9.68
CA PRO A 93 -13.43 3.88 -11.02
C PRO A 93 -12.43 4.31 -12.11
N ASP A 94 -12.64 3.84 -13.32
CA ASP A 94 -11.84 4.22 -14.50
C ASP A 94 -11.76 5.74 -14.72
N LYS A 95 -12.82 6.47 -14.39
CA LYS A 95 -12.90 7.93 -14.50
C LYS A 95 -13.23 8.56 -13.14
N GLY A 96 -12.48 9.60 -12.79
CA GLY A 96 -12.71 10.38 -11.57
C GLY A 96 -12.18 9.72 -10.30
N VAL A 97 -12.99 9.79 -9.25
CA VAL A 97 -12.67 9.32 -7.88
C VAL A 97 -13.81 8.43 -7.36
N PRO A 98 -13.55 7.57 -6.36
CA PRO A 98 -14.62 6.78 -5.74
C PRO A 98 -15.80 7.65 -5.28
N SER A 99 -17.02 7.21 -5.56
CA SER A 99 -18.24 7.87 -5.08
C SER A 99 -18.33 7.83 -3.56
N GLU A 100 -17.88 6.74 -2.95
CA GLU A 100 -17.92 6.50 -1.51
C GLU A 100 -16.50 6.42 -0.92
N ALA A 101 -16.24 7.25 0.10
CA ALA A 101 -14.96 7.27 0.78
C ALA A 101 -14.79 6.14 1.82
N ASN A 102 -15.88 5.51 2.26
CA ASN A 102 -15.88 4.46 3.28
C ASN A 102 -14.94 3.30 2.93
N SER A 103 -15.01 2.84 1.68
CA SER A 103 -14.22 1.70 1.23
C SER A 103 -12.71 1.99 1.22
N LEU A 104 -12.31 3.22 0.88
CA LEU A 104 -10.90 3.62 0.95
C LEU A 104 -10.43 3.77 2.41
N ILE A 105 -11.29 4.26 3.30
CA ILE A 105 -11.00 4.33 4.74
C ILE A 105 -10.79 2.91 5.29
N ALA A 106 -11.73 1.98 5.03
CA ALA A 106 -11.64 0.59 5.46
C ALA A 106 -10.33 -0.06 4.96
N PHE A 107 -10.05 0.10 3.66
CA PHE A 107 -8.80 -0.36 3.03
C PHE A 107 -7.55 0.15 3.74
N LEU A 108 -7.48 1.45 4.05
CA LEU A 108 -6.33 2.07 4.71
C LEU A 108 -6.18 1.61 6.17
N ILE A 109 -7.28 1.50 6.92
CA ILE A 109 -7.27 1.04 8.30
C ILE A 109 -6.82 -0.42 8.38
N GLU A 110 -7.38 -1.29 7.53
CA GLU A 110 -6.99 -2.70 7.51
C GLU A 110 -5.52 -2.86 7.08
N ALA A 111 -5.08 -2.17 6.02
CA ALA A 111 -3.68 -2.20 5.61
C ALA A 111 -2.72 -1.75 6.72
N ARG A 112 -3.10 -0.72 7.50
CA ARG A 112 -2.29 -0.24 8.63
C ARG A 112 -2.09 -1.29 9.72
N SER A 113 -3.02 -2.23 9.90
CA SER A 113 -2.85 -3.32 10.87
C SER A 113 -1.67 -4.25 10.52
N TYR A 114 -1.31 -4.35 9.23
CA TYR A 114 -0.16 -5.11 8.72
C TYR A 114 1.14 -4.30 8.65
N MET A 115 1.07 -2.97 8.75
CA MET A 115 2.24 -2.08 8.73
C MET A 115 2.95 -1.99 10.09
N LYS A 116 2.21 -2.24 11.18
CA LYS A 116 2.77 -2.22 12.53
C LYS A 116 3.66 -3.46 12.71
N THR A 117 4.98 -3.25 12.68
CA THR A 117 5.94 -4.28 13.06
C THR A 117 5.64 -4.78 14.46
N SER A 118 5.46 -6.10 14.57
CA SER A 118 5.63 -6.85 15.80
C SER A 118 6.92 -6.38 16.48
N THR A 119 6.82 -5.77 17.65
CA THR A 119 7.95 -5.39 18.53
C THR A 119 8.72 -6.62 19.07
N LEU A 120 8.57 -7.78 18.43
CA LEU A 120 9.05 -9.08 18.90
C LEU A 120 10.29 -9.59 18.15
N ASP A 121 10.72 -8.95 17.06
CA ASP A 121 11.95 -9.32 16.36
C ASP A 121 13.20 -8.73 17.02
N LYS A 122 13.29 -8.76 18.36
CA LYS A 122 14.51 -8.40 19.12
C LYS A 122 15.62 -9.46 19.02
N ASN A 123 15.41 -10.55 18.28
CA ASN A 123 16.34 -11.68 18.23
C ASN A 123 17.33 -11.64 17.05
N SER A 124 17.26 -10.68 16.14
CA SER A 124 18.34 -10.42 15.17
C SER A 124 19.33 -9.40 15.74
N SER A 125 20.00 -9.78 16.84
CA SER A 125 21.23 -9.12 17.29
C SER A 125 22.43 -9.88 16.76
N ALA A 126 22.87 -9.53 15.56
CA ALA A 126 24.24 -9.79 15.13
C ALA A 126 24.67 -8.79 14.05
N ALA A 127 25.80 -8.13 14.35
CA ALA A 127 26.65 -7.30 13.49
C ALA A 127 26.24 -5.83 13.23
N GLY A 128 26.99 -4.91 13.85
CA GLY A 128 27.32 -3.64 13.21
C GLY A 128 27.24 -2.40 14.11
N LEU A 129 28.40 -1.89 14.51
CA LEU A 129 28.60 -0.67 15.30
C LEU A 129 28.08 0.60 14.61
N SER A 130 26.95 1.15 15.06
CA SER A 130 26.68 2.60 15.08
C SER A 130 25.41 2.89 15.87
N GLY A 131 25.51 3.80 16.84
CA GLY A 131 24.42 4.12 17.77
C GLY A 131 23.23 4.82 17.13
N GLN A 132 22.06 4.22 17.26
CA GLN A 132 20.80 4.75 17.81
C GLN A 132 19.74 3.65 17.60
N PRO A 133 18.72 3.50 18.47
CA PRO A 133 17.59 2.64 18.17
C PRO A 133 16.77 3.31 17.07
N GLN A 134 17.17 3.11 15.82
CA GLN A 134 16.37 3.49 14.69
C GLN A 134 15.17 2.54 14.71
N ASN A 135 14.01 3.06 15.11
CA ASN A 135 12.73 2.39 14.87
C ASN A 135 12.61 2.28 13.34
N GLU A 136 13.21 1.23 12.75
CA GLU A 136 13.13 0.96 11.33
C GLU A 136 11.71 0.52 11.01
N VAL A 137 10.88 1.51 10.69
CA VAL A 137 9.58 1.28 10.10
C VAL A 137 9.82 0.93 8.63
N ASN A 138 9.57 -0.31 8.28
CA ASN A 138 9.68 -0.77 6.89
C ASN A 138 8.77 0.08 5.98
N PRO A 139 9.26 0.53 4.80
CA PRO A 139 8.46 1.31 3.89
C PRO A 139 7.29 0.50 3.34
N VAL A 140 6.20 1.20 3.03
CA VAL A 140 5.04 0.66 2.32
C VAL A 140 5.15 1.06 0.86
N VAL A 141 5.06 0.08 -0.04
CA VAL A 141 5.02 0.38 -1.47
C VAL A 141 3.60 0.69 -1.88
N VAL A 142 3.40 1.83 -2.54
CA VAL A 142 2.10 2.28 -3.02
C VAL A 142 2.21 2.58 -4.50
N HIS A 143 1.40 1.93 -5.34
CA HIS A 143 1.43 2.18 -6.79
C HIS A 143 0.03 2.19 -7.42
N CYS A 144 -0.09 2.88 -8.54
CA CYS A 144 -1.22 2.80 -9.45
C CYS A 144 -0.69 2.53 -10.85
N SER A 145 -1.17 3.24 -11.87
CA SER A 145 -0.58 3.20 -13.22
C SER A 145 0.71 4.05 -13.30
N PRO A 146 0.68 5.40 -13.30
CA PRO A 146 1.91 6.20 -13.27
C PRO A 146 2.54 6.36 -11.87
N GLY A 147 1.87 5.86 -10.83
CA GLY A 147 2.35 5.99 -9.44
C GLY A 147 2.38 7.43 -8.91
N THR A 148 1.41 8.26 -9.29
CA THR A 148 1.35 9.69 -8.89
C THR A 148 -0.06 10.17 -8.54
N GLY A 149 -1.06 9.98 -9.40
CA GLY A 149 -2.45 10.42 -9.15
C GLY A 149 -3.11 9.73 -7.96
N ARG A 150 -3.63 8.50 -8.17
CA ARG A 150 -4.28 7.69 -7.12
C ARG A 150 -3.34 7.38 -5.96
N THR A 151 -2.08 7.08 -6.27
CA THR A 151 -1.00 6.89 -5.27
C THR A 151 -0.89 8.09 -4.34
N GLY A 152 -0.80 9.31 -4.88
CA GLY A 152 -0.70 10.53 -4.07
C GLY A 152 -1.92 10.75 -3.19
N VAL A 153 -3.13 10.44 -3.69
CA VAL A 153 -4.36 10.52 -2.90
C VAL A 153 -4.35 9.55 -1.73
N VAL A 154 -4.01 8.28 -1.96
CA VAL A 154 -3.97 7.26 -0.90
C VAL A 154 -2.92 7.60 0.16
N ILE A 155 -1.74 8.08 -0.24
CA ILE A 155 -0.69 8.54 0.69
C ILE A 155 -1.17 9.76 1.49
N ALA A 156 -1.79 10.75 0.83
CA ALA A 156 -2.29 11.95 1.49
C ALA A 156 -3.39 11.62 2.50
N CYS A 157 -4.33 10.74 2.15
CA CYS A 157 -5.37 10.27 3.04
C CYS A 157 -4.80 9.55 4.26
N ASP A 158 -3.83 8.64 4.07
CA ASP A 158 -3.23 7.93 5.21
C ASP A 158 -2.51 8.90 6.17
N ILE A 159 -1.69 9.81 5.65
CA ILE A 159 -1.00 10.83 6.46
C ILE A 159 -2.02 11.68 7.23
N ALA A 160 -3.03 12.21 6.53
CA ALA A 160 -4.03 13.07 7.12
C ALA A 160 -4.87 12.36 8.20
N ILE A 161 -5.24 11.10 7.97
CA ILE A 161 -5.96 10.29 8.96
C ILE A 161 -5.10 10.12 10.22
N ARG A 162 -3.80 9.80 10.08
CA ARG A 162 -2.88 9.65 11.22
C ARG A 162 -2.65 10.96 11.96
N GLU A 163 -2.45 12.07 11.24
CA GLU A 163 -2.31 13.41 11.85
C GLU A 163 -3.57 13.80 12.63
N PHE A 164 -4.77 13.50 12.08
CA PHE A 164 -6.03 13.76 12.77
C PHE A 164 -6.20 12.91 14.03
N GLU A 165 -5.87 11.62 13.98
CA GLU A 165 -5.92 10.72 15.14
C GLU A 165 -5.07 11.24 16.30
N GLN A 166 -3.90 11.81 16.00
CA GLN A 166 -2.94 12.28 17.00
C GLN A 166 -3.22 13.69 17.51
N THR A 167 -3.56 14.62 16.61
CA THR A 167 -3.56 16.06 16.91
C THR A 167 -4.92 16.71 16.78
N ARG A 168 -5.91 16.01 16.20
CA ARG A 168 -7.22 16.56 15.79
C ARG A 168 -7.12 17.71 14.79
N LEU A 169 -5.95 17.95 14.21
CA LEU A 169 -5.67 18.97 13.21
C LEU A 169 -5.10 18.31 11.95
N VAL A 170 -5.45 18.85 10.79
CA VAL A 170 -4.95 18.38 9.49
C VAL A 170 -4.78 19.56 8.55
N ASP A 171 -3.67 19.59 7.82
CA ASP A 171 -3.39 20.57 6.78
C ASP A 171 -3.18 19.84 5.44
N ILE A 172 -4.28 19.62 4.71
CA ILE A 172 -4.25 18.94 3.40
C ILE A 172 -3.35 19.63 2.37
N PRO A 173 -3.39 20.98 2.20
CA PRO A 173 -2.47 21.67 1.30
C PRO A 173 -1.00 21.38 1.62
N LYS A 174 -0.61 21.45 2.89
CA LYS A 174 0.76 21.19 3.33
C LYS A 174 1.15 19.72 3.13
N THR A 175 0.24 18.79 3.41
CA THR A 175 0.47 17.35 3.19
C THR A 175 0.68 17.04 1.71
N VAL A 176 -0.19 17.53 0.82
CA VAL A 176 -0.02 17.33 -0.63
C VAL A 176 1.23 18.03 -1.16
N TYR A 177 1.56 19.22 -0.65
CA TYR A 177 2.80 19.92 -0.98
C TYR A 177 4.04 19.08 -0.64
N ARG A 178 4.10 18.50 0.56
CA ARG A 178 5.19 17.61 0.98
C ARG A 178 5.31 16.38 0.08
N ILE A 179 4.19 15.70 -0.18
CA ILE A 179 4.18 14.52 -1.08
C ILE A 179 4.69 14.90 -2.48
N ARG A 180 4.33 16.08 -3.01
CA ARG A 180 4.80 16.54 -4.32
C ARG A 180 6.29 16.86 -4.37
N ARG A 181 6.91 17.22 -3.24
CA ARG A 181 8.37 17.39 -3.16
C ARG A 181 9.11 16.07 -3.30
N ASP A 182 8.58 15.00 -2.71
CA ASP A 182 9.21 13.68 -2.73
C ASP A 182 8.82 12.88 -3.99
N ARG A 183 7.60 13.09 -4.49
CA ARG A 183 7.05 12.46 -5.70
C ARG A 183 6.33 13.50 -6.54
N ALA A 184 7.04 14.07 -7.51
CA ALA A 184 6.51 15.07 -8.43
C ALA A 184 5.18 14.61 -9.09
N ASN A 185 4.30 15.57 -9.35
CA ASN A 185 2.97 15.36 -9.95
C ASN A 185 1.99 14.48 -9.14
N SER A 186 2.26 14.25 -7.85
CA SER A 186 1.30 13.57 -6.97
C SER A 186 0.00 14.36 -6.82
N VAL A 187 -1.14 13.64 -6.83
CA VAL A 187 -2.50 14.23 -6.88
C VAL A 187 -2.67 15.12 -8.12
N GLN A 188 -3.25 14.57 -9.19
CA GLN A 188 -3.21 15.16 -10.51
C GLN A 188 -4.42 16.03 -10.87
N THR A 189 -5.58 15.75 -10.30
CA THR A 189 -6.82 16.48 -10.65
C THR A 189 -7.45 17.19 -9.46
N LYS A 190 -8.31 18.16 -9.74
CA LYS A 190 -9.11 18.87 -8.73
C LYS A 190 -10.01 17.90 -7.96
N GLU A 191 -10.62 16.93 -8.64
CA GLU A 191 -11.49 15.92 -8.05
C GLU A 191 -10.71 15.03 -7.08
N GLN A 192 -9.49 14.64 -7.43
CA GLN A 192 -8.59 13.89 -6.53
C GLN A 192 -8.26 14.70 -5.28
N TYR A 193 -7.93 15.97 -5.43
CA TYR A 193 -7.62 16.85 -4.30
C TYR A 193 -8.83 17.05 -3.38
N MET A 194 -10.01 17.30 -3.94
CA MET A 194 -11.28 17.40 -3.19
C MET A 194 -11.64 16.08 -2.49
N PHE A 195 -11.34 14.95 -3.12
CA PHE A 195 -11.64 13.65 -2.54
C PHE A 195 -10.85 13.37 -1.26
N ILE A 196 -9.62 13.89 -1.13
CA ILE A 196 -8.84 13.79 0.11
C ILE A 196 -9.59 14.46 1.27
N TYR A 197 -10.13 15.67 1.06
CA TYR A 197 -10.96 16.34 2.08
C TYR A 197 -12.20 15.54 2.43
N LYS A 198 -12.88 14.95 1.43
CA LYS A 198 -14.06 14.10 1.65
C LYS A 198 -13.74 12.89 2.54
N VAL A 199 -12.62 12.22 2.26
CA VAL A 199 -12.15 11.06 3.05
C VAL A 199 -11.87 11.47 4.49
N VAL A 200 -11.09 12.53 4.69
CA VAL A 200 -10.67 12.96 6.03
C VAL A 200 -11.84 13.50 6.84
N SER A 201 -12.74 14.28 6.22
CA SER A 201 -13.96 14.77 6.87
C SER A 201 -14.87 13.62 7.29
N LEU A 202 -15.07 12.62 6.43
CA LEU A 202 -15.89 11.45 6.76
C LEU A 202 -15.27 10.64 7.91
N TYR A 203 -13.96 10.42 7.86
CA TYR A 203 -13.23 9.74 8.94
C TYR A 203 -13.37 10.48 10.26
N ALA A 204 -13.16 11.80 10.26
CA ALA A 204 -13.28 12.64 11.44
C ALA A 204 -14.67 12.55 12.07
N THR A 205 -15.74 12.67 11.27
CA THR A 205 -17.13 12.56 11.73
C THR A 205 -17.41 11.20 12.39
N LYS A 206 -16.91 10.10 11.81
CA LYS A 206 -17.11 8.75 12.38
C LYS A 206 -16.34 8.55 13.69
N LEU A 207 -15.11 9.06 13.77
CA LEU A 207 -14.28 8.97 14.97
C LEU A 207 -14.85 9.82 16.11
N THR A 208 -15.37 11.02 15.84
CA THR A 208 -16.01 11.86 16.87
C THR A 208 -17.40 11.36 17.28
N GLY A 209 -18.10 10.66 16.38
CA GLY A 209 -19.42 10.09 16.64
C GLY A 209 -19.41 8.76 17.38
N GLY A 210 -18.24 8.14 17.61
CA GLY A 210 -18.12 6.84 18.31
C GLY A 210 -18.50 5.62 17.45
N VAL A 211 -18.44 5.72 16.12
CA VAL A 211 -19.00 4.71 15.19
C VAL A 211 -17.90 3.97 14.40
N LEU A 212 -16.67 3.92 14.92
CA LEU A 212 -15.53 3.29 14.22
C LEU A 212 -15.66 1.78 14.06
N ASP A 213 -16.38 1.09 14.95
CA ASP A 213 -16.55 -0.37 14.92
C ASP A 213 -17.48 -0.88 13.80
N SER A 214 -17.97 0.01 12.92
CA SER A 214 -18.90 -0.30 11.82
C SER A 214 -18.31 -0.08 10.42
N ILE A 215 -16.98 0.04 10.31
CA ILE A 215 -16.23 0.20 9.05
C ILE A 215 -15.50 -1.11 8.74
#